data_AF-A0A949DUY3-F1
#
_entry.id   AF-A0A949DUY3-F1
#
_cell.length_a   1.000
_cell.length_b   1.000
_cell.length_c   1.000
_cell.angle_alpha   90.00
_cell.angle_beta   90.00
_cell.angle_gamma   90.00
#
_symmetry.space_group_name_H-M   'P 1'
#
loop_
_entity.id
_entity.type
_entity.pdbx_description
1 polymer ?
#
loop_
_entity_poly.entity_id
_entity_poly.type
_entity_poly.pdbx_seq_one_letter_code
_entity_poly.pdbx_strand_id
1 'polypeptide(L)'
;MAEDIVANAFGAAGYNNFDRQVEAIASGTTPIRCHIDFVFNAPKLKAVLEVKSVSAIPDGPHSSWESQLYMQMGALAEKYPDHEIKGAVLAIDLGSGDIGFFNGYKPDEILYKGLKDRATSIWTDYQFMMLGHPKNPSAEPSPLCGYCNNLATCPRFEAEEVPDLEDCVTELRSLQKQGKALDKQIEPMKANLLSIVNQAGHSIKVNNTILSKAVRSRQYTDTGRLTAFLADMGHTMQDFQESSSYSFLDIKTSKATTPKTKKAAKEEPIKKAA
;
A
#
# COMPACT_ATOMS: atom_id res chain seq x y z
N MET A 1 25.09 -6.18 -15.30
CA MET A 1 25.76 -7.15 -14.39
C MET A 1 25.14 -8.53 -14.54
N ALA A 2 23.84 -8.70 -14.28
CA ALA A 2 23.16 -9.98 -14.54
C ALA A 2 23.03 -10.27 -16.05
N GLU A 3 22.74 -9.25 -16.84
CA GLU A 3 22.66 -9.32 -18.30
C GLU A 3 24.01 -9.69 -18.91
N ASP A 4 25.13 -9.21 -18.35
CA ASP A 4 26.47 -9.57 -18.83
C ASP A 4 26.81 -11.04 -18.53
N ILE A 5 26.43 -11.53 -17.35
CA ILE A 5 26.55 -12.95 -16.98
C ILE A 5 25.76 -13.82 -17.97
N VAL A 6 24.51 -13.44 -18.24
CA VAL A 6 23.63 -14.13 -19.19
C VAL A 6 24.18 -14.12 -20.61
N ALA A 7 24.65 -12.96 -21.09
CA ALA A 7 25.23 -12.84 -22.42
C ALA A 7 26.48 -13.72 -22.58
N ASN A 8 27.36 -13.72 -21.58
CA ASN A 8 28.56 -14.56 -21.56
C ASN A 8 28.20 -16.05 -21.53
N ALA A 9 27.19 -16.44 -20.76
CA ALA A 9 26.71 -17.82 -20.70
C ALA A 9 26.15 -18.29 -22.05
N PHE A 10 25.33 -17.48 -22.72
CA PHE A 10 24.82 -17.80 -24.05
C PHE A 10 25.93 -17.90 -25.09
N GLY A 11 26.87 -16.95 -25.09
CA GLY A 11 28.03 -16.98 -26.00
C GLY A 11 28.89 -18.23 -25.80
N ALA A 12 29.16 -18.61 -24.55
CA ALA A 12 29.89 -19.83 -24.21
C ALA A 12 29.15 -21.10 -24.65
N ALA A 13 27.81 -21.09 -24.62
CA ALA A 13 26.96 -22.17 -25.11
C ALA A 13 26.75 -22.16 -26.64
N GLY A 14 27.38 -21.21 -27.37
CA GLY A 14 27.31 -21.12 -28.83
C GLY A 14 26.10 -20.37 -29.38
N TYR A 15 25.26 -19.79 -28.51
CA TYR A 15 24.17 -18.92 -28.93
C TYR A 15 24.71 -17.50 -29.13
N ASN A 16 24.85 -17.09 -30.39
CA ASN A 16 25.33 -15.74 -30.75
C ASN A 16 24.32 -14.95 -31.60
N ASN A 17 23.12 -15.51 -31.81
CA ASN A 17 22.08 -14.95 -32.66
C ASN A 17 21.15 -14.00 -31.90
N PHE A 18 21.68 -13.17 -31.00
CA PHE A 18 20.88 -12.21 -30.24
C PHE A 18 21.48 -10.82 -30.28
N ASP A 19 20.59 -9.83 -30.28
CA ASP A 19 20.93 -8.43 -30.02
C ASP A 19 20.68 -8.13 -28.55
N ARG A 20 21.54 -7.30 -27.95
CA ARG A 20 21.39 -6.83 -26.57
C ARG A 20 20.83 -5.41 -26.55
N GLN A 21 20.08 -5.05 -25.51
CA GLN A 21 19.70 -3.66 -25.20
C GLN A 21 18.94 -3.01 -26.37
N VAL A 22 17.98 -3.74 -26.93
CA VAL A 22 17.22 -3.35 -28.12
C VAL A 22 16.12 -2.36 -27.74
N GLU A 23 16.00 -1.27 -28.49
CA GLU A 23 14.91 -0.32 -28.33
C GLU A 23 13.78 -0.58 -29.35
N ALA A 24 12.57 -0.78 -28.84
CA ALA A 24 11.33 -0.85 -29.61
C ALA A 24 10.45 0.36 -29.30
N ILE A 25 10.00 1.07 -30.33
CA ILE A 25 9.14 2.25 -30.19
C ILE A 25 7.73 1.84 -30.55
N ALA A 26 6.78 2.00 -29.63
CA ALA A 26 5.38 1.73 -29.93
C ALA A 26 4.81 2.86 -30.80
N SER A 27 4.01 2.50 -31.78
CA SER A 27 3.25 3.42 -32.62
C SER A 27 2.21 4.21 -31.82
N GLY A 28 1.92 5.43 -32.26
CA GLY A 28 0.94 6.31 -31.64
C GLY A 28 1.50 7.71 -31.41
N THR A 29 0.73 8.54 -30.72
CA THR A 29 1.10 9.93 -30.39
C THR A 29 1.86 10.02 -29.06
N THR A 30 1.63 9.07 -28.16
CA THR A 30 2.37 8.97 -26.89
C THR A 30 3.79 8.45 -27.17
N PRO A 31 4.85 9.14 -26.69
CA PRO A 31 6.23 8.75 -26.96
C PRO A 31 6.64 7.55 -26.07
N ILE A 32 6.26 6.35 -26.48
CA ILE A 32 6.53 5.12 -25.73
C ILE A 32 7.73 4.38 -26.33
N ARG A 33 8.77 4.20 -25.50
CA ARG A 33 9.97 3.42 -25.83
C ARG A 33 10.13 2.28 -24.85
N CYS A 34 10.31 1.08 -25.38
CA CYS A 34 10.55 -0.14 -24.63
C CYS A 34 12.00 -0.57 -24.81
N HIS A 35 12.74 -0.61 -23.72
CA HIS A 35 14.07 -1.20 -23.67
C HIS A 35 13.93 -2.71 -23.46
N ILE A 36 14.61 -3.51 -24.29
CA ILE A 36 14.55 -4.98 -24.27
C ILE A 36 15.96 -5.52 -24.04
N ASP A 37 16.15 -6.33 -22.99
CA ASP A 37 17.48 -6.83 -22.64
C ASP A 37 18.12 -7.65 -23.75
N PHE A 38 17.35 -8.60 -24.31
CA PHE A 38 17.78 -9.48 -25.39
C PHE A 38 16.67 -9.73 -26.41
N VAL A 39 17.04 -9.71 -27.69
CA VAL A 39 16.19 -10.19 -28.80
C VAL A 39 16.96 -11.24 -29.58
N PHE A 40 16.55 -12.50 -29.45
CA PHE A 40 17.06 -13.60 -30.27
C PHE A 40 16.41 -13.58 -31.64
N ASN A 41 17.22 -13.79 -32.67
CA ASN A 41 16.85 -13.69 -34.06
C ASN A 41 16.93 -15.05 -34.75
N ALA A 42 15.84 -15.43 -35.42
CA ALA A 42 15.79 -16.56 -36.33
C ALA A 42 14.91 -16.18 -37.55
N PRO A 43 14.96 -16.94 -38.66
CA PRO A 43 14.12 -16.64 -39.82
C PRO A 43 12.64 -16.55 -39.43
N LYS A 44 12.03 -15.37 -39.63
CA LYS A 44 10.64 -15.05 -39.26
C LYS A 44 10.28 -15.24 -37.78
N LEU A 45 11.26 -15.28 -36.88
CA LEU A 45 11.04 -15.39 -35.44
C LEU A 45 11.94 -14.40 -34.69
N LYS A 46 11.34 -13.65 -33.76
CA LYS A 46 12.09 -12.87 -32.77
C LYS A 46 11.63 -13.28 -31.37
N ALA A 47 12.58 -13.65 -30.51
CA ALA A 47 12.28 -14.03 -29.13
C ALA A 47 12.88 -13.02 -28.15
N VAL A 48 12.02 -12.40 -27.35
CA VAL A 48 12.37 -11.48 -26.27
C VAL A 48 12.76 -12.29 -25.04
N LEU A 49 13.86 -11.92 -24.41
CA LEU A 49 14.24 -12.42 -23.09
C LEU A 49 14.53 -11.23 -22.16
N GLU A 50 13.72 -11.09 -21.12
CA GLU A 50 13.87 -10.10 -20.06
C GLU A 50 14.59 -10.73 -18.86
N VAL A 51 15.60 -10.09 -18.30
CA VAL A 51 16.40 -10.61 -17.19
C VAL A 51 16.07 -9.88 -15.89
N LYS A 52 15.84 -10.62 -14.80
CA LYS A 52 15.54 -10.08 -13.47
C LYS A 52 16.54 -10.62 -12.46
N SER A 53 17.20 -9.72 -11.74
CA SER A 53 17.97 -10.08 -10.54
C SER A 53 17.06 -10.12 -9.33
N VAL A 54 17.10 -11.21 -8.57
CA VAL A 54 16.24 -11.43 -7.39
C VAL A 54 17.06 -11.95 -6.21
N SER A 55 16.48 -11.91 -5.02
CA SER A 55 17.06 -12.48 -3.80
C SER A 55 16.52 -13.87 -3.46
N ALA A 56 15.56 -14.35 -4.25
CA ALA A 56 14.99 -15.69 -4.23
C ALA A 56 14.16 -15.86 -5.51
N ILE A 57 14.19 -17.06 -6.11
CA ILE A 57 13.34 -17.36 -7.27
C ILE A 57 11.88 -17.46 -6.81
N PRO A 58 10.95 -16.68 -7.37
CA PRO A 58 9.54 -16.78 -7.00
C PRO A 58 8.88 -18.02 -7.66
N ASP A 59 7.80 -18.52 -7.05
CA ASP A 59 7.00 -19.64 -7.61
C ASP A 59 6.38 -19.32 -8.97
N GLY A 60 6.16 -18.02 -9.24
CA GLY A 60 5.68 -17.50 -10.51
C GLY A 60 6.17 -16.07 -10.75
N PRO A 61 6.14 -15.59 -12.00
CA PRO A 61 6.61 -14.25 -12.32
C PRO A 61 5.70 -13.20 -11.68
N HIS A 62 6.30 -12.09 -11.24
CA HIS A 62 5.52 -10.96 -10.76
C HIS A 62 4.73 -10.32 -11.92
N SER A 63 3.50 -9.88 -11.64
CA SER A 63 2.64 -9.25 -12.65
C SER A 63 3.27 -8.03 -13.33
N SER A 64 4.15 -7.31 -12.64
CA SER A 64 4.91 -6.20 -13.21
C SER A 64 5.94 -6.65 -14.25
N TRP A 65 6.56 -7.82 -14.08
CA TRP A 65 7.47 -8.40 -15.07
C TRP A 65 6.72 -8.84 -16.31
N GLU A 66 5.56 -9.48 -16.13
CA GLU A 66 4.71 -9.88 -17.25
C GLU A 66 4.21 -8.66 -18.02
N SER A 67 3.74 -7.63 -17.31
CA SER A 67 3.31 -6.36 -17.94
C SER A 67 4.43 -5.73 -18.76
N GLN A 68 5.66 -5.69 -18.24
CA GLN A 68 6.82 -5.20 -18.99
C GLN A 68 7.08 -6.05 -20.24
N LEU A 69 7.06 -7.38 -20.11
CA LEU A 69 7.28 -8.31 -21.22
C LEU A 69 6.22 -8.16 -22.32
N TYR A 70 4.93 -8.09 -21.96
CA TYR A 70 3.85 -7.88 -22.92
C TYR A 70 3.98 -6.55 -23.65
N MET A 71 4.40 -5.49 -22.95
CA MET A 71 4.65 -4.19 -23.59
C MET A 71 5.80 -4.27 -24.60
N GLN A 72 6.92 -4.89 -24.22
CA GLN A 72 8.09 -5.08 -25.09
C GLN A 72 7.75 -5.94 -26.32
N MET A 73 7.05 -7.06 -26.13
CA MET A 73 6.64 -7.96 -27.22
C MET A 73 5.68 -7.26 -28.18
N GLY A 74 4.69 -6.51 -27.68
CA GLY A 74 3.75 -5.78 -28.51
C GLY A 74 4.43 -4.70 -29.35
N ALA A 75 5.32 -3.91 -28.74
CA ALA A 75 6.10 -2.89 -29.46
C ALA A 75 7.04 -3.53 -30.51
N LEU A 76 7.61 -4.70 -30.21
CA LEU A 76 8.45 -5.43 -31.16
C LEU A 76 7.64 -6.02 -32.32
N ALA A 77 6.43 -6.51 -32.05
CA ALA A 77 5.51 -7.03 -33.06
C ALA A 77 5.07 -5.94 -34.05
N GLU A 78 4.79 -4.72 -33.56
CA GLU A 78 4.48 -3.58 -34.44
C GLU A 78 5.67 -3.24 -35.37
N LYS A 79 6.90 -3.33 -34.85
CA LYS A 79 8.12 -3.07 -35.63
C LYS A 79 8.42 -4.17 -36.67
N TYR A 80 7.99 -5.40 -36.40
CA TYR A 80 8.27 -6.58 -37.24
C TYR A 80 6.99 -7.40 -37.48
N PRO A 81 6.02 -6.87 -38.26
CA PRO A 81 4.69 -7.48 -38.41
C PRO A 81 4.71 -8.88 -39.06
N ASP A 82 5.74 -9.18 -39.86
CA ASP A 82 5.89 -10.47 -40.54
C ASP A 82 6.63 -11.53 -39.71
N HIS A 83 6.97 -11.24 -38.45
CA HIS A 83 7.69 -12.15 -37.55
C HIS A 83 6.77 -12.71 -36.47
N GLU A 84 6.91 -14.00 -36.17
CA GLU A 84 6.41 -14.53 -34.91
C GLU A 84 7.24 -13.93 -33.77
N ILE A 85 6.56 -13.45 -32.72
CA ILE A 85 7.20 -12.94 -31.52
C ILE A 85 6.94 -13.92 -30.37
N LYS A 86 7.98 -14.23 -29.60
CA LYS A 86 7.90 -15.01 -28.35
C LYS A 86 8.57 -14.25 -27.21
N GLY A 87 8.20 -14.56 -25.98
CA GLY A 87 8.77 -13.93 -24.80
C GLY A 87 9.13 -14.93 -23.70
N ALA A 88 10.10 -14.56 -22.89
CA ALA A 88 10.43 -15.22 -21.63
C ALA A 88 11.02 -14.22 -20.63
N VAL A 89 10.88 -14.54 -19.35
CA VAL A 89 11.57 -13.88 -18.24
C VAL A 89 12.57 -14.86 -17.62
N LEU A 90 13.80 -14.42 -17.44
CA LEU A 90 14.85 -15.15 -16.73
C LEU A 90 15.13 -14.46 -15.40
N ALA A 91 14.69 -15.06 -14.29
CA ALA A 91 15.03 -14.63 -12.94
C ALA A 91 16.32 -15.31 -12.48
N ILE A 92 17.24 -14.54 -11.93
CA ILE A 92 18.54 -15.04 -11.44
C ILE A 92 18.72 -14.56 -10.00
N ASP A 93 18.92 -15.51 -9.10
CA ASP A 93 19.47 -15.23 -7.78
C ASP A 93 20.99 -15.23 -7.87
N LEU A 94 21.61 -14.06 -7.73
CA LEU A 94 23.07 -13.94 -7.83
C LEU A 94 23.79 -14.44 -6.57
N GLY A 95 23.08 -14.60 -5.45
CA GLY A 95 23.62 -15.10 -4.19
C GLY A 95 23.69 -16.62 -4.17
N SER A 96 22.61 -17.31 -4.55
CA SER A 96 22.56 -18.78 -4.61
C SER A 96 23.00 -19.36 -5.95
N GLY A 97 22.88 -18.59 -7.03
CA GLY A 97 23.06 -19.07 -8.41
C GLY A 97 21.81 -19.73 -8.99
N ASP A 98 20.68 -19.71 -8.28
CA ASP A 98 19.43 -20.30 -8.77
C ASP A 98 18.86 -19.51 -9.95
N ILE A 99 18.16 -20.23 -10.82
CA ILE A 99 17.60 -19.68 -12.06
C ILE A 99 16.12 -20.07 -12.16
N GLY A 100 15.26 -19.08 -12.31
CA GLY A 100 13.85 -19.23 -12.70
C GLY A 100 13.67 -18.87 -14.17
N PHE A 101 13.09 -19.77 -14.95
CA PHE A 101 12.80 -19.51 -16.37
C PHE A 101 11.29 -19.59 -16.63
N PHE A 102 10.68 -18.43 -16.86
CA PHE A 102 9.26 -18.30 -17.16
C PHE A 102 9.09 -18.05 -18.64
N ASN A 103 8.56 -19.02 -19.38
CA ASN A 103 8.51 -19.01 -20.85
C ASN A 103 7.12 -19.29 -21.39
N GLY A 104 6.99 -19.28 -22.72
CA GLY A 104 5.74 -19.59 -23.42
C GLY A 104 4.88 -18.35 -23.72
N TYR A 105 5.38 -17.15 -23.41
CA TYR A 105 4.69 -15.91 -23.70
C TYR A 105 4.64 -15.62 -25.20
N LYS A 106 3.51 -15.05 -25.61
CA LYS A 106 3.25 -14.53 -26.95
C LYS A 106 2.64 -13.13 -26.81
N PRO A 107 2.75 -12.25 -27.82
CA PRO A 107 2.02 -11.00 -27.81
C PRO A 107 0.52 -11.22 -27.56
N ASP A 108 -0.05 -10.38 -26.71
CA ASP A 108 -1.48 -10.31 -26.46
C ASP A 108 -1.94 -8.89 -26.77
N GLU A 109 -2.82 -8.75 -27.77
CA GLU A 109 -3.25 -7.44 -28.27
C GLU A 109 -4.07 -6.67 -27.23
N ILE A 110 -4.88 -7.35 -26.42
CA ILE A 110 -5.74 -6.72 -25.41
C ILE A 110 -4.87 -6.19 -24.27
N LEU A 111 -3.96 -7.00 -23.76
CA LEU A 111 -3.02 -6.58 -22.71
C LEU A 111 -2.12 -5.46 -23.21
N TYR A 112 -1.55 -5.60 -24.42
CA TYR A 112 -0.70 -4.58 -25.01
C TYR A 112 -1.41 -3.25 -25.21
N LYS A 113 -2.64 -3.27 -25.73
CA LYS A 113 -3.48 -2.06 -25.84
C LYS A 113 -3.74 -1.43 -24.49
N GLY A 114 -4.13 -2.21 -23.49
CA GLY A 114 -4.36 -1.70 -22.13
C GLY A 114 -3.10 -1.06 -21.52
N LEU A 115 -1.93 -1.62 -21.78
CA LEU A 115 -0.64 -1.06 -21.34
C LEU A 115 -0.30 0.24 -22.08
N LYS A 116 -0.59 0.35 -23.40
CA LYS A 116 -0.46 1.60 -24.16
C LYS A 116 -1.42 2.68 -23.64
N ASP A 117 -2.66 2.31 -23.33
CA ASP A 117 -3.66 3.24 -22.78
C ASP A 117 -3.22 3.75 -21.41
N ARG A 118 -2.68 2.87 -20.55
CA ARG A 118 -2.08 3.24 -19.26
C ARG A 118 -0.91 4.21 -19.44
N ALA A 119 0.02 3.91 -20.35
CA ALA A 119 1.15 4.81 -20.64
C ALA A 119 0.69 6.18 -21.17
N THR A 120 -0.35 6.19 -22.01
CA THR A 120 -0.96 7.42 -22.55
C THR A 120 -1.61 8.26 -21.47
N SER A 121 -2.32 7.62 -20.52
CA SER A 121 -2.89 8.29 -19.35
C SER A 121 -1.81 8.96 -18.50
N ILE A 122 -0.74 8.21 -18.17
CA ILE A 122 0.42 8.74 -17.42
C ILE A 122 1.05 9.94 -18.15
N TRP A 123 1.26 9.83 -19.46
CA TRP A 123 1.85 10.89 -20.27
C TRP A 123 0.96 12.14 -20.30
N THR A 124 -0.34 11.95 -20.46
CA THR A 124 -1.32 13.05 -20.49
C THR A 124 -1.36 13.76 -19.14
N ASP A 125 -1.45 13.02 -18.04
CA ASP A 125 -1.41 13.59 -16.68
C ASP A 125 -0.11 14.38 -16.46
N TYR A 126 1.04 13.84 -16.88
CA TYR A 126 2.32 14.53 -16.83
C TYR A 126 2.30 15.85 -17.62
N GLN A 127 1.75 15.85 -18.85
CA GLN A 127 1.64 17.06 -19.66
C GLN A 127 0.76 18.13 -19.00
N PHE A 128 -0.38 17.75 -18.41
CA PHE A 128 -1.22 18.69 -17.65
C PHE A 128 -0.47 19.30 -16.47
N MET A 129 0.28 18.49 -15.72
CA MET A 129 1.10 18.97 -14.60
C MET A 129 2.20 19.93 -15.06
N MET A 130 2.85 19.66 -16.20
CA MET A 130 3.86 20.56 -16.77
C MET A 130 3.29 21.91 -17.21
N LEU A 131 2.00 21.95 -17.57
CA LEU A 131 1.27 23.19 -17.88
C LEU A 131 0.77 23.92 -16.63
N GLY A 132 1.08 23.43 -15.43
CA GLY A 132 0.70 24.03 -14.16
C GLY A 132 -0.70 23.63 -13.66
N HIS A 133 -1.36 22.67 -14.30
CA HIS A 133 -2.64 22.14 -13.82
C HIS A 133 -2.39 21.06 -12.78
N PRO A 134 -2.89 21.21 -11.53
CA PRO A 134 -2.74 20.19 -10.51
C PRO A 134 -3.52 18.93 -10.93
N LYS A 135 -2.83 17.80 -11.01
CA LYS A 135 -3.40 16.51 -11.33
C LYS A 135 -2.73 15.46 -10.45
N ASN A 136 -3.54 14.57 -9.88
CA ASN A 136 -3.05 13.37 -9.20
C ASN A 136 -3.09 12.22 -10.21
N PRO A 137 -1.95 11.60 -10.55
CA PRO A 137 -1.93 10.42 -11.39
C PRO A 137 -2.73 9.29 -10.75
N SER A 138 -3.38 8.47 -11.57
CA SER A 138 -4.00 7.24 -11.09
C SER A 138 -2.95 6.33 -10.44
N ALA A 139 -3.20 5.91 -9.20
CA ALA A 139 -2.28 5.10 -8.42
C ALA A 139 -2.96 3.78 -7.99
N GLU A 140 -2.21 2.68 -8.05
CA GLU A 140 -2.67 1.33 -7.73
C GLU A 140 -1.86 0.75 -6.57
N PRO A 141 -2.49 0.09 -5.58
CA PRO A 141 -1.75 -0.63 -4.55
C PRO A 141 -0.91 -1.75 -5.16
N SER A 142 0.30 -1.91 -4.68
CA SER A 142 1.18 -3.03 -5.06
C SER A 142 2.10 -3.41 -3.91
N PRO A 143 2.77 -4.58 -3.96
CA PRO A 143 3.80 -4.94 -2.98
C PRO A 143 4.93 -3.90 -2.87
N LEU A 144 5.13 -3.05 -3.89
CA LEU A 144 6.11 -1.97 -3.88
C LEU A 144 5.70 -0.78 -3.01
N CYS A 145 4.43 -0.69 -2.56
CA CYS A 145 3.97 0.39 -1.70
C CYS A 145 4.79 0.50 -0.41
N GLY A 146 5.25 -0.62 0.16
CA GLY A 146 6.12 -0.64 1.35
C GLY A 146 7.50 0.03 1.16
N TYR A 147 7.92 0.21 -0.10
CA TYR A 147 9.17 0.84 -0.48
C TYR A 147 8.97 2.22 -1.13
N CYS A 148 7.72 2.71 -1.22
CA CYS A 148 7.40 3.96 -1.90
C CYS A 148 7.71 5.18 -1.02
N ASN A 149 8.61 6.05 -1.49
CA ASN A 149 8.95 7.32 -0.81
C ASN A 149 7.76 8.29 -0.66
N ASN A 150 6.71 8.11 -1.45
CA ASN A 150 5.52 8.96 -1.45
C ASN A 150 4.33 8.30 -0.73
N LEU A 151 4.52 7.17 -0.04
CA LEU A 151 3.42 6.41 0.58
C LEU A 151 2.56 7.27 1.50
N ALA A 152 3.18 8.13 2.32
CA ALA A 152 2.50 8.98 3.30
C ALA A 152 1.59 10.06 2.69
N THR A 153 1.80 10.39 1.41
CA THR A 153 1.01 11.40 0.68
C THR A 153 0.41 10.82 -0.60
N CYS A 154 0.32 9.49 -0.68
CA CYS A 154 -0.17 8.83 -1.87
C CYS A 154 -1.70 8.98 -1.94
N PRO A 155 -2.24 9.59 -3.01
CA PRO A 155 -3.69 9.83 -3.12
C PRO A 155 -4.51 8.54 -3.09
N ARG A 156 -3.89 7.38 -3.38
CA ARG A 156 -4.57 6.09 -3.31
C ARG A 156 -4.94 5.66 -1.88
N PHE A 157 -4.19 6.10 -0.87
CA PHE A 157 -4.45 5.78 0.55
C PHE A 157 -5.11 6.95 1.30
N GLU A 158 -5.45 8.02 0.59
CA GLU A 158 -6.24 9.11 1.13
C GLU A 158 -7.66 8.59 1.43
N ALA A 159 -8.17 8.90 2.61
CA ALA A 159 -9.54 8.54 2.97
C ALA A 159 -10.51 9.33 2.07
N GLU A 160 -11.59 8.70 1.65
CA GLU A 160 -12.63 9.38 0.89
C GLU A 160 -13.29 10.45 1.78
N GLU A 161 -13.31 11.69 1.28
CA GLU A 161 -14.12 12.75 1.91
C GLU A 161 -15.58 12.53 1.54
N VAL A 162 -16.43 12.41 2.56
CA VAL A 162 -17.89 12.29 2.41
C VAL A 162 -18.53 13.50 3.12
N PRO A 163 -18.62 14.68 2.45
CA PRO A 163 -19.11 15.91 3.06
C PRO A 163 -20.53 15.78 3.65
N ASP A 164 -21.36 14.95 3.03
CA ASP A 164 -22.75 14.73 3.45
C ASP A 164 -22.90 14.20 4.89
N LEU A 165 -21.83 13.66 5.49
CA LEU A 165 -21.83 13.17 6.87
C LEU A 165 -21.31 14.21 7.89
N GLU A 166 -20.89 15.40 7.45
CA GLU A 166 -20.30 16.43 8.31
C GLU A 166 -21.24 16.84 9.45
N ASP A 167 -22.52 17.06 9.14
CA ASP A 167 -23.54 17.46 10.12
C ASP A 167 -23.76 16.35 11.17
N CYS A 168 -23.87 15.09 10.72
CA CYS A 168 -24.05 13.95 11.62
C CYS A 168 -22.85 13.77 12.57
N VAL A 169 -21.63 13.91 12.05
CA VAL A 169 -20.39 13.82 12.87
C VAL A 169 -20.32 14.99 13.85
N THR A 170 -20.71 16.18 13.44
CA THR A 170 -20.73 17.39 14.28
C THR A 170 -21.75 17.26 15.40
N GLU A 171 -22.96 16.81 15.11
CA GLU A 171 -24.00 16.55 16.11
C GLU A 171 -23.55 15.49 17.12
N LEU A 172 -23.00 14.37 16.65
CA LEU A 172 -22.50 13.31 17.52
C LEU A 172 -21.42 13.82 18.49
N ARG A 173 -20.48 14.63 18.00
CA ARG A 173 -19.45 15.25 18.84
C ARG A 173 -20.04 16.22 19.86
N SER A 174 -21.07 16.98 19.47
CA SER A 174 -21.79 17.86 20.39
C SER A 174 -22.45 17.06 21.51
N LEU A 175 -23.18 16.00 21.18
CA LEU A 175 -23.83 15.12 22.15
C LEU A 175 -22.83 14.45 23.09
N GLN A 176 -21.69 13.95 22.57
CA GLN A 176 -20.62 13.38 23.40
C GLN A 176 -20.05 14.41 24.39
N LYS A 177 -19.89 15.67 23.98
CA LYS A 177 -19.41 16.75 24.86
C LYS A 177 -20.44 17.10 25.93
N GLN A 178 -21.72 17.17 25.57
CA GLN A 178 -22.82 17.40 26.51
C GLN A 178 -22.91 16.26 27.54
N GLY A 179 -22.82 15.00 27.10
CA GLY A 179 -22.80 13.83 27.98
C GLY A 179 -21.69 13.91 29.03
N LYS A 180 -20.44 14.19 28.60
CA LYS A 180 -19.31 14.39 29.52
C LYS A 180 -19.51 15.54 30.50
N ALA A 181 -20.18 16.63 30.07
CA ALA A 181 -20.47 17.76 30.94
C ALA A 181 -21.55 17.43 31.98
N LEU A 182 -22.57 16.66 31.60
CA LEU A 182 -23.60 16.16 32.50
C LEU A 182 -23.02 15.16 33.51
N ASP A 183 -22.17 14.23 33.08
CA ASP A 183 -21.51 13.27 33.98
C ASP A 183 -20.70 14.00 35.06
N LYS A 184 -19.99 15.08 34.69
CA LYS A 184 -19.26 15.92 35.65
C LYS A 184 -20.16 16.61 36.69
N GLN A 185 -21.44 16.82 36.40
CA GLN A 185 -22.40 17.41 37.35
C GLN A 185 -23.12 16.33 38.16
N ILE A 186 -23.46 15.20 37.53
CA ILE A 186 -24.18 14.08 38.14
C ILE A 186 -23.33 13.40 39.21
N GLU A 187 -22.05 13.13 38.93
CA GLU A 187 -21.21 12.34 39.83
C GLU A 187 -20.96 13.05 41.19
N PRO A 188 -20.64 14.35 41.26
CA PRO A 188 -20.57 15.06 42.54
C PRO A 188 -21.90 15.06 43.31
N MET A 189 -23.02 15.20 42.60
CA MET A 189 -24.35 15.20 43.23
C MET A 189 -24.68 13.83 43.83
N LYS A 190 -24.38 12.73 43.12
CA LYS A 190 -24.49 11.37 43.66
C LYS A 190 -23.58 11.17 44.88
N ALA A 191 -22.34 11.66 44.82
CA ALA A 191 -21.40 11.55 45.93
C ALA A 191 -21.90 12.30 47.18
N ASN A 192 -22.46 13.50 47.01
CA ASN A 192 -23.07 14.27 48.09
C ASN A 192 -24.27 13.54 48.71
N LEU A 193 -25.20 13.04 47.89
CA LEU A 193 -26.35 12.27 48.38
C LEU A 193 -25.92 10.98 49.09
N LEU A 194 -24.90 10.29 48.57
CA LEU A 194 -24.34 9.10 49.22
C LEU A 194 -23.70 9.44 50.58
N SER A 195 -23.04 10.60 50.71
CA SER A 195 -22.49 11.07 51.98
C SER A 195 -23.59 11.26 53.03
N ILE A 196 -24.72 11.87 52.66
CA ILE A 196 -25.89 12.05 53.54
C ILE A 196 -26.45 10.70 53.99
N VAL A 197 -26.63 9.76 53.07
CA VAL A 197 -27.10 8.39 53.41
C VAL A 197 -26.13 7.67 54.33
N ASN A 198 -24.82 7.81 54.12
CA ASN A 198 -23.81 7.23 55.01
C ASN A 198 -23.88 7.83 56.42
N GLN A 199 -24.08 9.14 56.55
CA GLN A 199 -24.20 9.81 57.85
C GLN A 199 -25.49 9.41 58.59
N ALA A 200 -26.60 9.23 57.87
CA ALA A 200 -27.86 8.80 58.46
C ALA A 200 -27.84 7.34 58.94
N GLY A 201 -26.99 6.49 58.35
CA GLY A 201 -26.87 5.08 58.73
C GLY A 201 -28.03 4.18 58.28
N HIS A 202 -29.05 4.72 57.61
CA HIS A 202 -30.19 3.99 57.06
C HIS A 202 -30.67 4.63 55.75
N SER A 203 -31.55 3.93 55.01
CA SER A 203 -32.16 4.48 53.79
C SER A 203 -33.01 5.72 54.09
N ILE A 204 -33.02 6.69 53.18
CA ILE A 204 -33.74 7.97 53.31
C ILE A 204 -34.77 8.07 52.19
N LYS A 205 -36.03 8.36 52.51
CA LYS A 205 -37.07 8.64 51.51
C LYS A 205 -37.17 10.14 51.25
N VAL A 206 -37.09 10.53 49.99
CA VAL A 206 -37.29 11.91 49.52
C VAL A 206 -38.36 11.87 48.43
N ASN A 207 -39.53 12.45 48.69
CA ASN A 207 -40.72 12.34 47.83
C ASN A 207 -41.02 10.87 47.46
N ASN A 208 -41.01 10.55 46.16
CA ASN A 208 -41.26 9.22 45.62
C ASN A 208 -39.97 8.41 45.37
N THR A 209 -38.84 8.82 45.93
CA THR A 209 -37.52 8.18 45.71
C THR A 209 -36.92 7.74 47.04
N ILE A 210 -36.30 6.56 47.06
CA ILE A 210 -35.54 6.04 48.21
C ILE A 210 -34.04 6.11 47.87
N LEU A 211 -33.29 6.77 48.74
CA LEU A 211 -31.83 6.81 48.71
C LEU A 211 -31.30 5.73 49.66
N SER A 212 -30.49 4.82 49.14
CA SER A 212 -29.87 3.75 49.92
C SER A 212 -28.44 3.51 49.47
N LYS A 213 -27.60 3.05 50.41
CA LYS A 213 -26.25 2.60 50.09
C LYS A 213 -26.31 1.16 49.59
N ALA A 214 -25.99 0.96 48.32
CA ALA A 214 -25.73 -0.37 47.79
C ALA A 214 -24.22 -0.65 47.85
N VAL A 215 -23.81 -1.72 48.52
CA VAL A 215 -22.43 -2.22 48.45
C VAL A 215 -22.42 -3.38 47.47
N ARG A 216 -21.61 -3.26 46.42
CA ARG A 216 -21.36 -4.34 45.47
C ARG A 216 -19.90 -4.74 45.58
N SER A 217 -19.63 -5.97 46.03
CA SER A 217 -18.29 -6.55 45.98
C SER A 217 -18.04 -7.08 44.57
N ARG A 218 -16.98 -6.59 43.92
CA ARG A 218 -16.52 -7.16 42.65
C ARG A 218 -15.40 -8.14 42.96
N GLN A 219 -15.58 -9.40 42.57
CA GLN A 219 -14.48 -10.34 42.46
C GLN A 219 -13.79 -10.07 41.13
N TYR A 220 -12.47 -9.94 41.14
CA TYR A 220 -11.68 -9.87 39.91
C TYR A 220 -10.77 -11.09 39.87
N THR A 221 -10.55 -11.60 38.66
CA THR A 221 -9.56 -12.64 38.44
C THR A 221 -8.18 -11.99 38.38
N ASP A 222 -7.27 -12.41 39.25
CA ASP A 222 -5.86 -12.05 39.16
C ASP A 222 -5.23 -12.82 38.00
N THR A 223 -5.14 -12.16 36.84
CA THR A 223 -4.63 -12.77 35.62
C THR A 223 -3.16 -13.12 35.70
N GLY A 224 -2.36 -12.41 36.52
CA GLY A 224 -0.95 -12.72 36.72
C GLY A 224 -0.76 -14.02 37.48
N ARG A 225 -1.46 -14.17 38.62
CA ARG A 225 -1.46 -15.42 39.39
C ARG A 225 -2.04 -16.59 38.60
N LEU A 226 -3.11 -16.36 37.84
CA LEU A 226 -3.70 -17.38 36.99
C LEU A 226 -2.75 -17.81 35.87
N THR A 227 -2.06 -16.86 35.22
CA THR A 227 -1.07 -17.17 34.17
C THR A 227 0.08 -18.01 34.73
N ALA A 228 0.60 -17.67 35.91
CA ALA A 228 1.65 -18.44 36.56
C ALA A 228 1.19 -19.87 36.93
N PHE A 229 -0.04 -20.00 37.43
CA PHE A 229 -0.65 -21.30 37.74
C PHE A 229 -0.85 -22.17 36.49
N LEU A 230 -1.34 -21.59 35.39
CA LEU A 230 -1.50 -22.30 34.11
C LEU A 230 -0.15 -22.74 33.54
N ALA A 231 0.87 -21.88 33.62
CA ALA A 231 2.21 -22.19 33.14
C ALA A 231 2.86 -23.37 33.87
N ASP A 232 2.65 -23.48 35.20
CA ASP A 232 3.12 -24.62 36.01
C ASP A 232 2.48 -25.95 35.56
N MET A 233 1.27 -25.90 35.01
CA MET A 233 0.56 -27.04 34.45
C MET A 233 0.80 -27.23 32.94
N GLY A 234 1.72 -26.47 32.33
CA GLY A 234 2.03 -26.56 30.90
C GLY A 234 0.99 -25.95 29.96
N HIS A 235 0.09 -25.11 30.48
CA HIS A 235 -0.96 -24.44 29.72
C HIS A 235 -0.73 -22.93 29.60
N THR A 236 -1.37 -22.32 28.60
CA THR A 236 -1.39 -20.86 28.40
C THR A 236 -2.80 -20.30 28.58
N MET A 237 -2.91 -18.98 28.80
CA MET A 237 -4.22 -18.32 28.82
C MET A 237 -4.96 -18.47 27.50
N GLN A 238 -4.26 -18.57 26.37
CA GLN A 238 -4.88 -18.75 25.05
C GLN A 238 -5.66 -20.07 24.95
N ASP A 239 -5.24 -21.13 25.64
CA ASP A 239 -5.89 -22.44 25.64
C ASP A 239 -7.34 -22.38 26.15
N PHE A 240 -7.70 -21.30 26.86
CA PHE A 240 -9.01 -21.10 27.48
C PHE A 240 -9.69 -19.80 27.01
N GLN A 241 -9.14 -19.10 26.01
CA GLN A 241 -9.72 -17.87 25.48
C GLN A 241 -10.41 -18.13 24.16
N GLU A 242 -11.73 -17.95 24.13
CA GLU A 242 -12.50 -17.87 22.89
C GLU A 242 -12.60 -16.41 22.46
N SER A 243 -12.15 -16.11 21.23
CA SER A 243 -12.27 -14.77 20.66
C SER A 243 -13.64 -14.60 19.99
N SER A 244 -14.46 -13.71 20.52
CA SER A 244 -15.63 -13.17 19.81
C SER A 244 -15.32 -11.77 19.29
N SER A 245 -15.45 -11.55 17.98
CA SER A 245 -15.33 -10.21 17.41
C SER A 245 -16.66 -9.45 17.51
N TYR A 246 -16.63 -8.21 17.99
CA TYR A 246 -17.72 -7.25 17.84
C TYR A 246 -17.20 -5.97 17.19
N SER A 247 -18.05 -5.34 16.38
CA SER A 247 -17.73 -4.07 15.72
C SER A 247 -18.25 -2.91 16.55
N PHE A 248 -17.46 -1.84 16.64
CA PHE A 248 -17.87 -0.57 17.23
C PHE A 248 -17.37 0.60 16.37
N LEU A 249 -18.06 1.72 16.46
CA LEU A 249 -17.65 2.95 15.79
C LEU A 249 -16.47 3.58 16.56
N ASP A 250 -15.27 3.59 15.97
CA ASP A 250 -14.11 4.30 16.48
C ASP A 250 -14.00 5.68 15.80
N ILE A 251 -13.90 6.75 16.58
CA ILE A 251 -13.87 8.13 16.09
C ILE A 251 -12.56 8.77 16.52
N LYS A 252 -11.67 9.01 15.55
CA LYS A 252 -10.39 9.69 15.75
C LYS A 252 -10.32 10.94 14.87
N THR A 253 -9.63 11.97 15.36
CA THR A 253 -9.34 13.15 14.56
C THR A 253 -8.12 12.86 13.68
N SER A 254 -8.24 13.06 12.36
CA SER A 254 -7.07 13.05 11.49
C SER A 254 -6.15 14.21 11.88
N LYS A 255 -4.83 13.98 11.89
CA LYS A 255 -3.87 15.08 12.01
C LYS A 255 -3.84 15.79 10.65
N ALA A 256 -4.00 17.11 10.66
CA ALA A 256 -3.78 17.89 9.45
C ALA A 256 -2.37 17.66 8.92
N THR A 257 -2.26 17.11 7.72
CA THR A 257 -1.00 16.98 6.98
C THR A 257 -0.58 18.39 6.57
N THR A 258 0.25 19.05 7.37
CA THR A 258 0.84 20.33 6.95
C THR A 258 1.77 20.04 5.77
N PRO A 259 1.54 20.65 4.59
CA PRO A 259 2.47 20.52 3.48
C PRO A 259 3.82 21.09 3.94
N LYS A 260 4.88 20.28 3.89
CA LYS A 260 6.24 20.79 4.07
C LYS A 260 6.52 21.74 2.90
N THR A 261 6.38 23.04 3.14
CA THR A 261 6.87 24.07 2.23
C THR A 261 8.37 23.81 2.01
N LYS A 262 8.73 23.47 0.77
CA LYS A 262 10.13 23.42 0.34
C LYS A 262 10.72 24.79 0.64
N LYS A 263 11.77 24.83 1.48
CA LYS A 263 12.60 26.02 1.67
C LYS A 263 12.99 26.56 0.29
N ALA A 264 12.60 27.80 0.00
CA ALA A 264 13.09 28.53 -1.14
C ALA A 264 14.63 28.50 -1.11
N ALA A 265 15.23 28.06 -2.21
CA ALA A 265 16.65 28.15 -2.43
C ALA A 265 17.06 29.62 -2.34
N LYS A 266 18.08 29.90 -1.53
CA LYS A 266 18.71 31.23 -1.47
C LYS A 266 19.28 31.56 -2.86
N GLU A 267 18.85 32.67 -3.43
CA GLU A 267 19.52 33.29 -4.57
C GLU A 267 20.95 33.67 -4.16
N GLU A 268 21.93 33.18 -4.91
CA GLU A 268 23.32 33.64 -4.86
C GLU A 268 23.44 34.97 -5.61
N PRO A 269 24.17 35.96 -5.07
CA PRO A 269 24.34 37.24 -5.75
C PRO A 269 25.31 37.11 -6.92
N ILE A 270 24.85 37.56 -8.09
CA ILE A 270 25.61 37.74 -9.33
C ILE A 270 26.81 38.64 -9.04
N LYS A 271 28.02 38.09 -9.14
CA LYS A 271 29.27 38.86 -9.18
C LYS A 271 29.32 39.62 -10.51
N LYS A 272 29.29 40.95 -10.45
CA LYS A 272 29.64 41.82 -11.57
C LYS A 272 31.14 41.67 -11.85
N ALA A 273 31.48 41.25 -13.07
CA ALA A 273 32.82 41.36 -13.61
C ALA A 273 33.09 42.84 -13.97
N ALA A 274 34.26 43.32 -13.55
CA ALA A 274 34.95 44.46 -14.12
C ALA A 274 36.10 43.92 -14.98
#